data_AF-A0A653A7D0-F1
#
_entry.id   AF-A0A653A7D0-F1
#
_cell.length_a   1.000
_cell.length_b   1.000
_cell.length_c   1.000
_cell.angle_alpha   90.00
_cell.angle_beta   90.00
_cell.angle_gamma   90.00
#
_symmetry.space_group_name_H-M   'P 1'
#
loop_
_entity.id
_entity.type
_entity.pdbx_description
1 polymer ?
#
loop_
_entity_poly.entity_id
_entity_poly.type
_entity_poly.pdbx_seq_one_letter_code
_entity_poly.pdbx_strand_id
1 'polypeptide(L)'
;MKEMHIKLSDLWRATLADYTGNEGYIGIDPEGERYHIIVPVDRQIARSVRAGIPPEDGTPFGGYSGWRYFGCLPYEGDKIDHGKDRQAREERTLENGWLLQKWGTALGLEIRLLKDLL
;
A
#
# COMPACT_ATOMS: atom_id res chain seq x y z
N MET A 1 10.43 20.06 -5.17
CA MET A 1 9.63 18.85 -4.84
C MET A 1 9.83 17.90 -5.99
N LYS A 2 10.12 16.63 -5.72
CA LYS A 2 10.42 15.66 -6.77
C LYS A 2 9.16 14.86 -7.11
N GLU A 3 8.91 14.63 -8.39
CA GLU A 3 7.75 13.90 -8.85
C GLU A 3 8.01 12.39 -8.87
N MET A 4 7.02 11.60 -8.42
CA MET A 4 7.00 10.15 -8.52
C MET A 4 5.68 9.69 -9.13
N HIS A 5 5.77 8.82 -10.13
CA HIS A 5 4.61 8.20 -10.75
C HIS A 5 4.34 6.82 -10.15
N ILE A 6 3.12 6.60 -9.67
CA ILE A 6 2.66 5.31 -9.12
C ILE A 6 1.42 4.87 -9.88
N LYS A 7 1.40 3.61 -10.33
CA LYS A 7 0.25 3.06 -11.04
C LYS A 7 -0.94 2.84 -10.11
N LEU A 8 -2.13 3.16 -10.60
CA LEU A 8 -3.36 2.91 -9.85
C LEU A 8 -3.63 1.41 -9.71
N SER A 9 -3.26 0.62 -10.73
CA SER A 9 -3.33 -0.85 -10.68
C SER A 9 -2.43 -1.47 -9.59
N ASP A 10 -1.28 -0.84 -9.31
CA ASP A 10 -0.37 -1.27 -8.26
C ASP A 10 -0.93 -0.98 -6.86
N LEU A 11 -1.59 0.17 -6.72
CA LEU A 11 -2.31 0.53 -5.50
C LEU A 11 -3.56 -0.33 -5.28
N TRP A 12 -4.26 -0.68 -6.36
CA TRP A 12 -5.35 -1.64 -6.34
C TRP A 12 -4.89 -2.98 -5.78
N ARG A 13 -3.74 -3.50 -6.25
CA ARG A 13 -3.14 -4.74 -5.75
C ARG A 13 -2.86 -4.66 -4.25
N ALA A 14 -2.38 -3.53 -3.76
CA ALA A 14 -2.10 -3.24 -2.34
C ALA A 14 -3.35 -3.05 -1.48
N THR A 15 -4.50 -2.75 -2.08
CA THR A 15 -5.78 -2.57 -1.37
C THR A 15 -6.47 -3.93 -1.21
N LEU A 16 -6.30 -4.55 -0.04
CA LEU A 16 -6.80 -5.90 0.27
C LEU A 16 -8.05 -5.87 1.17
N ALA A 17 -8.91 -6.87 1.07
CA ALA A 17 -10.10 -6.96 1.90
C ALA A 17 -9.74 -7.31 3.35
N ASP A 18 -10.39 -6.69 4.33
CA ASP A 18 -10.06 -6.87 5.75
C ASP A 18 -10.22 -8.32 6.21
N TYR A 19 -11.24 -9.02 5.67
CA TYR A 19 -11.49 -10.43 5.99
C TYR A 19 -10.38 -11.39 5.58
N THR A 20 -9.43 -10.95 4.73
CA THR A 20 -8.31 -11.78 4.29
C THR A 20 -7.23 -11.88 5.36
N GLY A 21 -7.24 -10.98 6.35
CA GLY A 21 -6.16 -10.87 7.33
C GLY A 21 -4.83 -10.43 6.73
N ASN A 22 -4.80 -9.91 5.50
CA ASN A 22 -3.59 -9.46 4.83
C ASN A 22 -3.55 -7.92 4.72
N GLU A 23 -2.33 -7.40 4.65
CA GLU A 23 -2.01 -5.99 4.43
C GLU A 23 -1.18 -5.85 3.15
N GLY A 24 -1.28 -4.67 2.54
CA GLY A 24 -0.51 -4.31 1.35
C GLY A 24 0.20 -2.98 1.56
N TYR A 25 1.39 -2.85 0.95
CA TYR A 25 2.23 -1.67 1.12
C TYR A 25 2.75 -1.14 -0.20
N ILE A 26 2.94 0.17 -0.25
CA ILE A 26 3.75 0.85 -1.26
C ILE A 26 5.06 1.29 -0.59
N GLY A 27 6.18 0.73 -1.01
CA GLY A 27 7.51 1.13 -0.56
C GLY A 27 8.13 2.12 -1.52
N ILE A 28 8.70 3.21 -1.00
CA ILE A 28 9.40 4.26 -1.75
C ILE A 28 10.86 4.31 -1.28
N ASP A 29 11.80 4.35 -2.22
CA ASP A 29 13.22 4.46 -1.88
C ASP A 29 13.55 5.81 -1.20
N PRO A 30 14.67 5.92 -0.48
CA PRO A 30 15.02 7.13 0.27
C PRO A 30 15.08 8.41 -0.58
N GLU A 31 15.44 8.26 -1.85
CA GLU A 31 15.60 9.36 -2.80
C GLU A 31 14.27 9.73 -3.47
N GLY A 32 13.25 8.86 -3.40
CA GLY A 32 12.01 8.97 -4.14
C GLY A 32 12.15 8.74 -5.65
N GLU A 33 13.12 7.94 -6.11
CA GLU A 33 13.28 7.57 -7.54
C GLU A 33 12.48 6.31 -7.91
N ARG A 34 12.36 5.36 -6.99
CA ARG A 34 11.77 4.04 -7.24
C ARG A 34 10.71 3.72 -6.20
N TYR A 35 9.74 2.94 -6.63
CA TYR A 35 8.77 2.33 -5.74
C TYR A 35 8.64 0.83 -6.01
N HIS A 36 8.12 0.11 -5.03
CA HIS A 36 7.68 -1.28 -5.18
C HIS A 36 6.44 -1.55 -4.32
N ILE A 37 5.83 -2.70 -4.54
CA ILE A 37 4.60 -3.11 -3.86
C ILE A 37 4.89 -4.39 -3.09
N ILE A 38 4.36 -4.47 -1.88
CA ILE A 38 4.43 -5.69 -1.07
C ILE A 38 3.02 -6.18 -0.82
N VAL A 39 2.67 -7.33 -1.40
CA VAL A 39 1.39 -8.02 -1.23
C VAL A 39 1.48 -9.52 -1.52
N PRO A 40 0.62 -10.34 -0.89
CA PRO A 40 -0.06 -10.08 0.38
C PRO A 40 0.91 -10.30 1.55
N VAL A 41 0.88 -9.45 2.56
CA VAL A 41 1.57 -9.74 3.83
C VAL A 41 0.52 -10.09 4.86
N ASP A 42 0.57 -11.30 5.41
CA ASP A 42 -0.28 -11.67 6.53
C ASP A 42 -0.10 -10.63 7.65
N ARG A 43 -1.20 -10.09 8.20
CA ARG A 43 -1.19 -9.00 9.18
C ARG A 43 -0.42 -9.37 10.45
N GLN A 44 -0.36 -10.65 10.82
CA GLN A 44 0.46 -11.11 11.94
C GLN A 44 1.95 -11.10 11.57
N ILE A 45 2.29 -11.48 10.33
CA ILE A 45 3.64 -11.41 9.78
C ILE A 45 4.11 -9.95 9.61
N ALA A 46 3.26 -9.09 9.05
CA ALA A 46 3.50 -7.67 8.84
C ALA A 46 3.81 -6.95 10.14
N ARG A 47 3.13 -7.35 11.23
CA ARG A 47 3.34 -6.79 12.55
C ARG A 47 4.53 -7.39 13.29
N SER A 48 4.94 -8.65 13.04
CA SER A 48 5.99 -9.31 13.85
C SER A 48 6.44 -10.73 13.38
N VAL A 49 7.01 -10.98 12.18
CA VAL A 49 7.67 -12.31 11.96
C VAL A 49 8.98 -12.30 11.14
N ARG A 50 10.12 -12.14 11.84
CA ARG A 50 10.93 -13.31 12.25
C ARG A 50 10.65 -13.51 13.74
N ALA A 51 9.59 -14.25 14.08
CA ALA A 51 9.07 -14.44 15.43
C ALA A 51 9.39 -13.29 16.43
N GLY A 52 8.69 -12.15 16.33
CA GLY A 52 8.55 -11.23 17.47
C GLY A 52 9.48 -10.03 17.59
N ILE A 53 10.35 -9.71 16.61
CA ILE A 53 11.09 -8.42 16.60
C ILE A 53 10.74 -7.65 15.32
N PRO A 54 9.87 -6.63 15.38
CA PRO A 54 9.65 -5.73 14.26
C PRO A 54 10.93 -4.92 13.98
N PRO A 55 11.26 -4.63 12.71
CA PRO A 55 12.37 -3.73 12.40
C PRO A 55 12.17 -2.36 13.06
N GLU A 56 13.22 -1.82 13.68
CA GLU A 56 13.17 -0.50 14.33
C GLU A 56 12.83 0.63 13.35
N ASP A 57 13.09 0.42 12.06
CA ASP A 57 12.82 1.37 10.98
C ASP A 57 11.39 1.26 10.41
N GLY A 58 10.57 0.32 10.91
CA GLY A 58 9.19 0.11 10.45
C GLY A 58 9.07 -0.59 9.10
N THR A 59 10.14 -1.22 8.59
CA THR A 59 10.10 -1.98 7.34
C THR A 59 9.15 -3.20 7.46
N PRO A 60 8.14 -3.36 6.58
CA PRO A 60 7.28 -4.53 6.57
C PRO A 60 8.02 -5.77 6.06
N PHE A 61 7.49 -6.96 6.36
CA PHE A 61 8.04 -8.21 5.83
C PHE A 61 8.04 -8.20 4.29
N GLY A 62 9.17 -8.53 3.68
CA GLY A 62 9.37 -8.42 2.23
C GLY A 62 9.82 -7.03 1.76
N GLY A 63 9.98 -6.08 2.67
CA GLY A 63 10.54 -4.77 2.39
C GLY A 63 12.07 -4.72 2.41
N TYR A 64 12.60 -3.67 1.79
CA TYR A 64 13.97 -3.21 1.87
C TYR A 64 14.15 -2.23 3.03
N SER A 65 15.19 -2.45 3.86
CA SER A 65 15.52 -1.58 4.99
C SER A 65 15.91 -0.17 4.52
N GLY A 66 15.57 0.83 5.33
CA GLY A 66 15.80 2.25 5.04
C GLY A 66 14.82 2.86 4.03
N TRP A 67 13.96 2.06 3.40
CA TRP A 67 12.88 2.55 2.55
C TRP A 67 11.69 2.99 3.39
N ARG A 68 10.85 3.85 2.81
CA ARG A 68 9.66 4.39 3.47
C ARG A 68 8.44 3.62 2.97
N TYR A 69 7.57 3.19 3.88
CA TYR A 69 6.41 2.37 3.54
C TYR A 69 5.10 3.06 3.89
N PHE A 70 4.21 3.11 2.90
CA PHE A 70 2.82 3.47 3.07
C PHE A 70 1.97 2.20 3.15
N GLY A 71 1.35 1.95 4.30
CA GLY A 71 0.40 0.85 4.50
C GLY A 71 -0.97 1.22 3.91
N CYS A 72 -1.44 0.43 2.96
CA CYS A 72 -2.75 0.62 2.37
C CYS A 72 -3.84 0.19 3.35
N LEU A 73 -4.84 1.04 3.54
CA LEU A 73 -6.00 0.72 4.34
C LEU A 73 -6.79 -0.40 3.65
N PRO A 74 -7.25 -1.41 4.41
CA PRO A 74 -8.09 -2.46 3.86
C PRO A 74 -9.49 -1.92 3.52
N TYR A 75 -10.24 -2.68 2.74
CA TYR A 75 -11.65 -2.42 2.48
C TYR A 75 -12.55 -3.47 3.15
N GLU A 76 -13.77 -3.06 3.49
CA GLU A 76 -14.82 -3.98 3.93
C GLU A 76 -15.41 -4.66 2.70
N GLY A 77 -14.91 -5.87 2.42
CA GLY A 77 -15.32 -6.65 1.25
C GLY A 77 -16.54 -7.55 1.52
N ASP A 78 -17.17 -7.98 0.44
CA ASP A 78 -18.32 -8.91 0.45
C ASP A 78 -17.90 -10.23 -0.22
N LYS A 79 -17.88 -11.33 0.55
CA LYS A 79 -17.45 -12.64 0.04
C LYS A 79 -18.44 -13.28 -0.94
N ILE A 80 -19.68 -12.77 -0.98
CA ILE A 80 -20.79 -13.36 -1.74
C ILE A 80 -21.07 -12.50 -2.98
N ASP A 81 -21.11 -11.18 -2.82
CA ASP A 81 -21.39 -10.24 -3.91
C ASP A 81 -20.09 -9.66 -4.49
N HIS A 82 -19.56 -10.33 -5.52
CA HIS A 82 -18.35 -9.89 -6.22
C HIS A 82 -18.45 -8.48 -6.82
N GLY A 83 -19.66 -8.02 -7.17
CA GLY A 83 -19.87 -6.68 -7.70
C GLY A 83 -19.65 -5.62 -6.62
N LYS A 84 -20.26 -5.83 -5.44
CA LYS A 84 -20.04 -4.98 -4.26
C LYS A 84 -18.61 -5.04 -3.75
N ASP A 85 -17.99 -6.22 -3.74
CA ASP A 85 -16.59 -6.38 -3.32
C ASP A 85 -15.66 -5.56 -4.21
N ARG A 86 -15.84 -5.66 -5.53
CA ARG A 86 -15.08 -4.87 -6.50
C ARG A 86 -15.29 -3.38 -6.29
N GLN A 87 -16.54 -2.93 -6.15
CA GLN A 87 -16.84 -1.51 -5.94
C GLN A 87 -16.18 -0.97 -4.66
N ALA A 88 -16.31 -1.70 -3.54
CA ALA A 88 -15.69 -1.31 -2.26
C ALA A 88 -14.17 -1.21 -2.38
N ARG A 89 -13.55 -2.10 -3.15
CA ARG A 89 -12.10 -2.04 -3.44
C ARG A 89 -11.74 -0.84 -4.32
N GLU A 90 -12.58 -0.46 -5.29
CA GLU A 90 -12.35 0.71 -6.17
C GLU A 90 -12.37 2.00 -5.36
N GLU A 91 -13.40 2.16 -4.55
CA GLU A 91 -13.55 3.30 -3.64
C GLU A 91 -12.36 3.40 -2.67
N ARG A 92 -11.98 2.28 -2.03
CA ARG A 92 -10.85 2.27 -1.10
C ARG A 92 -9.50 2.50 -1.80
N THR A 93 -9.31 2.00 -3.02
CA THR A 93 -8.09 2.23 -3.79
C THR A 93 -7.90 3.72 -4.09
N LEU A 94 -8.97 4.42 -4.46
CA LEU A 94 -8.93 5.86 -4.69
C LEU A 94 -8.64 6.64 -3.41
N GLU A 95 -9.23 6.25 -2.28
CA GLU A 95 -8.95 6.85 -0.97
C GLU A 95 -7.50 6.63 -0.53
N ASN A 96 -6.99 5.39 -0.63
CA ASN A 96 -5.58 5.08 -0.41
C ASN A 96 -4.68 5.94 -1.30
N GLY A 97 -5.10 6.23 -2.53
CA GLY A 97 -4.35 7.05 -3.47
C GLY A 97 -4.23 8.48 -2.98
N TRP A 98 -5.34 9.06 -2.54
CA TRP A 98 -5.35 10.39 -1.94
C TRP A 98 -4.52 10.47 -0.65
N LEU A 99 -4.60 9.46 0.21
CA LEU A 99 -3.78 9.36 1.42
C LEU A 99 -2.29 9.24 1.11
N LEU A 100 -1.94 8.42 0.12
CA LEU A 100 -0.57 8.25 -0.36
C LEU A 100 0.00 9.57 -0.88
N GLN A 101 -0.78 10.34 -1.64
CA GLN A 101 -0.36 11.67 -2.13
C GLN A 101 -0.08 12.65 -0.99
N LYS A 102 -0.95 12.68 0.03
CA LYS A 102 -0.74 13.48 1.24
C LYS A 102 0.52 13.07 2.00
N TRP A 103 0.69 11.76 2.20
CA TRP A 103 1.88 11.21 2.84
C TRP A 103 3.16 11.54 2.05
N GLY A 104 3.14 11.41 0.72
CA GLY A 104 4.23 11.81 -0.16
C GLY A 104 4.61 13.29 -0.01
N THR A 105 3.61 14.17 0.08
CA THR A 105 3.85 15.61 0.26
C THR A 105 4.59 15.89 1.57
N ALA A 106 4.23 15.20 2.66
CA ALA A 106 4.93 15.30 3.94
C ALA A 106 6.39 14.80 3.87
N LEU A 107 6.74 14.01 2.85
CA LEU A 107 8.09 13.52 2.56
C LEU A 107 8.84 14.37 1.53
N GLY A 108 8.25 15.47 1.05
CA GLY A 108 8.83 16.30 -0.01
C GLY A 108 8.71 15.72 -1.43
N LEU A 109 7.80 14.76 -1.62
CA LEU A 109 7.52 14.09 -2.90
C LEU A 109 6.14 14.48 -3.43
N GLU A 110 6.06 14.71 -4.73
CA GLU A 110 4.82 14.89 -5.47
C GLU A 110 4.42 13.56 -6.10
N ILE A 111 3.50 12.84 -5.48
CA ILE A 111 3.02 11.56 -6.00
C ILE A 111 1.90 11.79 -7.02
N ARG A 112 2.11 11.30 -8.24
CA ARG A 112 1.13 11.32 -9.34
C ARG A 112 0.64 9.89 -9.60
N LEU A 113 -0.67 9.69 -9.48
CA LEU A 113 -1.29 8.40 -9.78
C LEU A 113 -1.55 8.28 -11.29
N LEU A 114 -0.94 7.27 -11.91
CA LEU A 114 -1.19 6.93 -13.31
C LEU A 114 -2.41 6.02 -13.39
N LYS A 115 -3.46 6.49 -14.06
CA LYS A 115 -4.64 5.69 -14.38
C LYS A 115 -4.30 4.73 -15.51
N ASP A 116 -3.90 3.51 -15.16
CA ASP A 116 -3.40 2.52 -16.10
C ASP A 116 -4.31 1.31 -16.28
N LEU A 117 -5.16 1.00 -15.29
CA LEU A 117 -6.17 -0.07 -15.34
C LEU A 117 -7.22 0.19 -14.25
N LEU A 118 -8.15 1.11 -14.50
CA LEU A 118 -9.51 1.15 -13.93
C LEU A 118 -10.45 1.71 -15.00
#